data_AF-A0A923AKB7-F1
#
_entry.id   AF-A0A923AKB7-F1
#
_cell.length_a   1.000
_cell.length_b   1.000
_cell.length_c   1.000
_cell.angle_alpha   90.00
_cell.angle_beta   90.00
_cell.angle_gamma   90.00
#
_symmetry.space_group_name_H-M   'P 1'
#
loop_
_entity.id
_entity.type
_entity.pdbx_description
1 polymer ?
#
loop_
_entity_poly.entity_id
_entity_poly.type
_entity_poly.pdbx_seq_one_letter_code
_entity_poly.pdbx_strand_id
1 'polypeptide(L)'
;MIRLGLLALAVVVVSGCGLTEATPTPPPIQVRLDTPDGVVGVFRDGAGIHFVIDGQDTGGQHPDRTAPTVDLFSLSGDTGRVYNSFVYGLAPVGAVRVELAGLAPIGGTVEDGMYILALRDKLILPTKLQWRFVSSAGVVLAEGSNITPER
;
A
#
# COMPACT_ATOMS: atom_id res chain seq x y z
N MET A 1 -5.06 -17.64 72.41
CA MET A 1 -5.41 -18.48 71.24
C MET A 1 -5.97 -17.59 70.15
N ILE A 2 -5.65 -17.92 68.89
CA ILE A 2 -6.07 -17.31 67.60
C ILE A 2 -5.11 -16.26 67.00
N ARG A 3 -4.21 -16.83 66.16
CA ARG A 3 -3.75 -16.44 64.81
C ARG A 3 -3.61 -14.94 64.48
N LEU A 4 -2.36 -14.50 64.27
CA LEU A 4 -2.05 -13.33 63.43
C LEU A 4 -1.31 -13.81 62.18
N GLY A 5 -1.91 -13.49 61.03
CA GLY A 5 -1.55 -13.99 59.72
C GLY A 5 -0.26 -13.41 59.16
N LEU A 6 0.40 -14.26 58.39
CA LEU A 6 1.54 -14.02 57.52
C LEU A 6 1.22 -12.88 56.53
N LEU A 7 1.98 -11.78 56.57
CA LEU A 7 2.02 -10.77 55.50
C LEU A 7 3.38 -10.86 54.82
N ALA A 8 3.43 -11.61 53.72
CA ALA A 8 4.58 -11.64 52.83
C ALA A 8 4.63 -10.32 52.04
N LEU A 9 5.63 -9.49 52.33
CA LEU A 9 5.91 -8.25 51.60
C LEU A 9 6.63 -8.62 50.29
N ALA A 10 5.88 -8.67 49.19
CA ALA A 10 6.48 -8.80 47.86
C ALA A 10 7.03 -7.44 47.42
N VAL A 11 8.34 -7.25 47.60
CA VAL A 11 9.08 -6.13 46.97
C VAL A 11 9.24 -6.48 45.49
N VAL A 12 8.37 -5.94 44.64
CA VAL A 12 8.58 -5.97 43.19
C VAL A 12 9.59 -4.87 42.86
N VAL A 13 10.82 -5.29 42.55
CA VAL A 13 11.84 -4.44 41.94
C VAL A 13 11.42 -4.21 40.49
N VAL A 14 10.84 -3.06 40.18
CA VAL A 14 10.70 -2.59 38.79
C VAL A 14 12.00 -1.92 38.40
N SER A 15 12.98 -2.72 37.98
CA SER A 15 14.18 -2.22 37.31
C SER A 15 13.86 -1.90 35.86
N GLY A 16 14.17 -0.67 35.45
CA GLY A 16 14.48 -0.34 34.06
C GLY A 16 13.37 0.34 33.27
N CYS A 17 13.16 1.64 33.52
CA CYS A 17 12.75 2.55 32.44
C CYS A 17 13.91 2.72 31.47
N GLY A 18 14.11 1.72 30.59
CA GLY A 18 14.80 1.93 29.33
C GLY A 18 13.73 2.24 28.30
N LEU A 19 13.51 3.52 28.00
CA LEU A 19 12.86 3.92 26.76
C LEU A 19 13.85 3.59 25.64
N THR A 20 13.92 2.30 25.27
CA THR A 20 14.43 1.91 23.97
C THR A 20 13.44 2.51 22.98
N GLU A 21 13.84 3.58 22.29
CA GLU A 21 13.17 4.01 21.06
C GLU A 21 13.01 2.75 20.22
N ALA A 22 11.77 2.27 20.11
CA ALA A 22 11.48 1.16 19.24
C ALA A 22 11.86 1.63 17.84
N THR A 23 12.90 1.03 17.26
CA THR A 23 13.19 1.24 15.85
C THR A 23 11.90 0.94 15.11
N PRO A 24 11.31 1.91 14.38
CA PRO A 24 10.04 1.68 13.73
C PRO A 24 10.19 0.47 12.80
N THR A 25 9.41 -0.57 13.05
CA THR A 25 9.37 -1.74 12.18
C THR A 25 8.99 -1.25 10.78
N PRO A 26 9.75 -1.61 9.74
CA PRO A 26 9.40 -1.18 8.39
C PRO A 26 7.97 -1.64 8.05
N PRO A 27 7.20 -0.82 7.34
CA PRO A 27 5.81 -1.13 7.01
C PRO A 27 5.75 -2.47 6.25
N PRO A 28 4.77 -3.34 6.55
CA PRO A 28 4.61 -4.59 5.84
C PRO A 28 4.16 -4.30 4.42
N ILE A 29 5.02 -4.46 3.42
CA ILE A 29 4.65 -4.28 2.00
C ILE A 29 3.96 -5.55 1.51
N GLN A 30 2.70 -5.46 1.08
CA GLN A 30 1.96 -6.58 0.50
C GLN A 30 2.29 -6.76 -0.98
N VAL A 31 2.27 -5.66 -1.75
CA VAL A 31 2.68 -5.67 -3.16
C VAL A 31 3.91 -4.79 -3.30
N ARG A 32 5.01 -5.40 -3.71
CA ARG A 32 6.30 -4.74 -3.88
C ARG A 32 6.62 -4.58 -5.35
N LEU A 33 7.14 -3.41 -5.72
CA LEU A 33 7.63 -3.13 -7.05
C LEU A 33 9.00 -2.46 -6.97
N ASP A 34 10.01 -3.16 -7.46
CA ASP A 34 11.37 -2.63 -7.60
C ASP A 34 11.45 -1.78 -8.89
N THR A 35 11.81 -0.51 -8.73
CA THR A 35 12.02 0.44 -9.82
C THR A 35 13.48 0.89 -9.86
N PRO A 36 13.98 1.46 -10.98
CA PRO A 36 15.30 2.08 -11.01
C PRO A 36 15.49 3.20 -9.98
N ASP A 37 14.40 3.84 -9.53
CA ASP A 37 14.44 4.94 -8.56
C ASP A 37 14.33 4.48 -7.10
N GLY A 38 14.22 3.17 -6.87
CA GLY A 38 14.00 2.59 -5.55
C GLY A 38 12.77 1.71 -5.47
N VAL A 39 12.36 1.40 -4.25
CA VAL A 39 11.30 0.44 -3.97
C VAL A 39 10.01 1.19 -3.72
N VAL A 40 8.96 0.81 -4.43
CA VAL A 40 7.60 1.26 -4.11
C VAL A 40 6.74 0.07 -3.76
N GLY A 41 5.66 0.30 -3.03
CA GLY A 41 4.73 -0.75 -2.71
C GLY A 41 3.45 -0.24 -2.11
N VAL A 42 2.54 -1.17 -1.88
CA VAL A 42 1.28 -0.89 -1.18
C VAL A 42 1.01 -1.96 -0.14
N PHE A 43 0.28 -1.56 0.89
CA PHE A 43 -0.29 -2.48 1.86
C PHE A 43 -1.64 -1.95 2.34
N ARG A 44 -2.40 -2.83 2.98
CA ARG A 44 -3.68 -2.48 3.58
C ARG A 44 -3.69 -2.83 5.06
N ASP A 45 -4.27 -1.94 5.85
CA ASP A 45 -4.56 -2.14 7.26
C ASP A 45 -5.99 -1.63 7.60
N GLY A 46 -6.29 -1.47 8.89
CA GLY A 46 -7.60 -0.97 9.35
C GLY A 46 -7.87 0.51 9.05
N ALA A 47 -6.87 1.30 8.65
CA ALA A 47 -7.02 2.68 8.20
C ALA A 47 -7.25 2.77 6.69
N GLY A 48 -6.78 1.78 5.93
CA GLY A 48 -7.11 1.56 4.53
C GLY A 48 -5.88 1.20 3.70
N ILE A 49 -5.78 1.75 2.48
CA ILE A 49 -4.64 1.46 1.59
C ILE A 49 -3.53 2.48 1.81
N HIS A 50 -2.34 1.99 2.08
CA HIS A 50 -1.12 2.75 2.29
C HIS A 50 -0.18 2.58 1.11
N PHE A 51 0.49 3.69 0.74
CA PHE A 51 1.51 3.70 -0.29
C PHE A 51 2.88 3.83 0.38
N VAL A 52 3.87 3.07 -0.11
CA VAL A 52 5.22 3.03 0.46
C VAL A 52 6.21 3.43 -0.60
N ILE A 53 7.13 4.34 -0.26
CA ILE A 53 8.25 4.78 -1.10
C ILE A 53 9.52 4.64 -0.30
N ASP A 54 10.48 3.88 -0.81
CA ASP A 54 11.79 3.66 -0.19
C ASP A 54 11.70 3.22 1.29
N GLY A 55 10.71 2.38 1.58
CA GLY A 55 10.43 1.87 2.93
C GLY A 55 9.73 2.85 3.87
N GLN A 56 9.34 4.04 3.39
CA GLN A 56 8.56 5.02 4.14
C GLN A 56 7.09 4.93 3.74
N ASP A 57 6.22 4.75 4.73
CA ASP A 57 4.77 4.87 4.54
C ASP A 57 4.39 6.33 4.32
N THR A 58 3.64 6.61 3.24
CA THR A 58 3.12 7.95 2.93
C THR A 58 1.81 8.25 3.66
N GLY A 59 1.34 7.34 4.51
CA GLY A 59 0.08 7.38 5.24
C GLY A 59 -1.08 6.78 4.45
N GLY A 60 -2.20 6.55 5.15
CA GLY A 60 -3.43 6.04 4.55
C GLY A 60 -3.93 6.97 3.46
N GLN A 61 -3.91 6.50 2.21
CA GLN A 61 -4.31 7.30 1.05
C GLN A 61 -5.84 7.29 0.87
N HIS A 62 -6.51 6.22 1.32
CA HIS A 62 -7.96 6.08 1.25
C HIS A 62 -8.51 5.33 2.45
N PRO A 63 -9.76 5.60 2.87
CA PRO A 63 -10.43 4.84 3.91
C PRO A 63 -10.57 3.36 3.49
N ASP A 64 -10.81 2.49 4.46
CA ASP A 64 -10.94 1.05 4.25
C ASP A 64 -12.07 0.72 3.25
N ARG A 65 -11.70 0.53 1.99
CA ARG A 65 -12.60 0.18 0.88
C ARG A 65 -12.63 -1.33 0.69
N THR A 66 -13.77 -1.88 0.32
CA THR A 66 -13.94 -3.33 0.04
C THR A 66 -14.25 -3.63 -1.42
N ALA A 67 -14.64 -2.63 -2.20
CA ALA A 67 -14.83 -2.75 -3.65
C ALA A 67 -13.49 -2.56 -4.40
N PRO A 68 -13.36 -3.09 -5.64
CA PRO A 68 -12.21 -2.82 -6.49
C PRO A 68 -11.98 -1.31 -6.70
N THR A 69 -10.72 -0.88 -6.71
CA THR A 69 -10.35 0.52 -6.88
C THR A 69 -9.22 0.69 -7.89
N VAL A 70 -9.18 1.88 -8.49
CA VAL A 70 -8.08 2.35 -9.32
C VAL A 70 -7.79 3.77 -8.86
N ASP A 71 -6.68 3.92 -8.15
CA ASP A 71 -6.25 5.18 -7.54
C ASP A 71 -4.89 5.59 -8.14
N LEU A 72 -4.57 6.89 -8.02
CA LEU A 72 -3.33 7.47 -8.55
C LEU A 72 -2.59 8.22 -7.46
N PHE A 73 -1.32 7.85 -7.29
CA PHE A 73 -0.37 8.61 -6.53
C PHE A 73 0.63 9.23 -7.50
N SER A 74 0.85 10.55 -7.41
CA SER A 74 1.88 11.21 -8.20
C SER A 74 2.77 12.03 -7.29
N LEU A 75 4.07 11.81 -7.41
CA LEU A 75 5.06 12.72 -6.85
C LEU A 75 4.97 14.03 -7.64
N SER A 76 4.58 15.11 -6.98
CA SER A 76 4.43 16.41 -7.63
C SER A 76 5.81 17.08 -7.84
N GLY A 77 5.98 17.75 -8.97
CA GLY A 77 7.22 18.48 -9.30
C GLY A 77 8.31 17.63 -9.96
N ASP A 78 9.51 18.20 -10.09
CA ASP A 78 10.67 17.49 -10.62
C ASP A 78 11.44 16.82 -9.48
N THR A 79 11.21 15.53 -9.30
CA THR A 79 11.82 14.74 -8.23
C THR A 79 13.19 14.16 -8.60
N GLY A 80 13.61 14.31 -9.86
CA GLY A 80 14.77 13.61 -10.43
C GLY A 80 14.55 12.10 -10.66
N ARG A 81 13.36 11.57 -10.37
CA ARG A 81 13.01 10.15 -10.59
C ARG A 81 12.52 9.90 -12.01
N VAL A 82 12.78 8.70 -12.51
CA VAL A 82 12.26 8.20 -13.78
C VAL A 82 10.78 7.85 -13.67
N TYR A 83 10.35 7.24 -12.56
CA TYR A 83 8.98 6.84 -12.28
C TYR A 83 8.37 7.78 -11.24
N ASN A 84 7.33 8.52 -11.65
CA ASN A 84 6.74 9.61 -10.85
C ASN A 84 5.25 9.46 -10.57
N SER A 85 4.55 8.64 -11.36
CA SER A 85 3.14 8.37 -11.18
C SER A 85 2.91 6.88 -10.97
N PHE A 86 2.03 6.54 -10.05
CA PHE A 86 1.78 5.18 -9.61
C PHE A 86 0.28 4.93 -9.57
N VAL A 87 -0.16 3.88 -10.27
CA VAL A 87 -1.56 3.44 -10.22
C VAL A 87 -1.63 2.24 -9.30
N TYR A 88 -2.57 2.23 -8.37
CA TYR A 88 -2.67 1.19 -7.35
C TYR A 88 -4.11 1.02 -6.91
N GLY A 89 -4.38 -0.03 -6.13
CA GLY A 89 -5.68 -0.23 -5.52
C GLY A 89 -6.03 -1.68 -5.27
N LEU A 90 -7.33 -1.92 -5.13
CA LEU A 90 -7.91 -3.25 -4.96
C LEU A 90 -8.36 -3.83 -6.31
N ALA A 91 -8.00 -5.08 -6.56
CA ALA A 91 -8.43 -5.82 -7.72
C ALA A 91 -9.71 -6.62 -7.44
N PRO A 92 -10.57 -6.86 -8.45
CA PRO A 92 -11.68 -7.79 -8.30
C PRO A 92 -11.18 -9.22 -8.07
N VAL A 93 -11.98 -10.01 -7.36
CA VAL A 93 -11.68 -11.42 -7.08
C VAL A 93 -11.42 -12.16 -8.40
N GLY A 94 -10.30 -12.90 -8.45
CA GLY A 94 -9.89 -13.68 -9.61
C GLY A 94 -9.04 -12.92 -10.64
N ALA A 95 -8.84 -11.61 -10.48
CA ALA A 95 -7.87 -10.88 -11.27
C ALA A 95 -6.44 -11.27 -10.87
N VAL A 96 -5.58 -11.47 -11.85
CA VAL A 96 -4.14 -11.71 -11.64
C VAL A 96 -3.29 -10.57 -12.19
N ARG A 97 -3.90 -9.70 -12.99
CA ARG A 97 -3.21 -8.59 -13.65
C ARG A 97 -4.10 -7.38 -13.85
N VAL A 98 -3.50 -6.21 -13.81
CA VAL A 98 -4.07 -4.94 -14.25
C VAL A 98 -3.28 -4.43 -15.45
N GLU A 99 -3.98 -3.96 -16.47
CA GLU A 99 -3.37 -3.40 -17.67
C GLU A 99 -3.88 -1.99 -17.92
N LEU A 100 -2.99 -1.12 -18.40
CA LEU A 100 -3.29 0.26 -18.75
C LEU A 100 -3.16 0.46 -20.26
N ALA A 101 -4.21 0.95 -20.92
CA ALA A 101 -4.19 1.09 -22.38
C ALA A 101 -3.22 2.19 -22.82
N GLY A 102 -2.40 1.90 -23.83
CA GLY A 102 -1.47 2.86 -24.43
C GLY A 102 -0.28 3.25 -23.53
N LEU A 103 -0.13 2.61 -22.37
CA LEU A 103 0.95 2.84 -21.43
C LEU A 103 1.79 1.57 -21.25
N ALA A 104 3.06 1.76 -20.93
CA ALA A 104 4.00 0.66 -20.63
C ALA A 104 4.49 0.76 -19.18
N PRO A 105 3.61 0.53 -18.19
CA PRO A 105 4.01 0.51 -16.79
C PRO A 105 4.95 -0.65 -16.49
N ILE A 106 5.68 -0.54 -15.38
CA ILE A 106 6.25 -1.71 -14.69
C ILE A 106 5.29 -2.15 -13.57
N GLY A 107 5.25 -3.45 -13.28
CA GLY A 107 4.33 -4.03 -12.29
C GLY A 107 2.98 -4.45 -12.90
N GLY A 108 1.92 -4.32 -12.09
CA GLY A 108 0.55 -4.66 -12.48
C GLY A 108 0.13 -6.10 -12.20
N THR A 109 0.99 -6.92 -11.59
CA THR A 109 0.56 -8.21 -11.00
C THR A 109 -0.32 -7.94 -9.79
N VAL A 110 -1.37 -8.74 -9.64
CA VAL A 110 -2.23 -8.71 -8.45
C VAL A 110 -1.69 -9.70 -7.42
N GLU A 111 -1.44 -9.22 -6.21
CA GLU A 111 -0.96 -10.00 -5.08
C GLU A 111 -1.87 -9.71 -3.87
N ASP A 112 -2.44 -10.75 -3.27
CA ASP A 112 -3.42 -10.65 -2.16
C ASP A 112 -4.57 -9.67 -2.42
N GLY A 113 -5.02 -9.59 -3.69
CA GLY A 113 -6.11 -8.70 -4.12
C GLY A 113 -5.70 -7.23 -4.26
N MET A 114 -4.43 -6.89 -4.10
CA MET A 114 -3.86 -5.57 -4.28
C MET A 114 -2.97 -5.53 -5.51
N TYR A 115 -2.68 -4.33 -6.03
CA TYR A 115 -1.72 -4.16 -7.12
C TYR A 115 -1.08 -2.78 -7.10
N ILE A 116 0.04 -2.65 -7.79
CA ILE A 116 0.71 -1.38 -8.08
C ILE A 116 1.35 -1.42 -9.47
N LEU A 117 1.25 -0.31 -10.19
CA LEU A 117 1.91 -0.03 -11.46
C LEU A 117 2.70 1.26 -11.33
N ALA A 118 3.95 1.29 -11.81
CA ALA A 118 4.72 2.53 -11.89
C ALA A 118 4.84 3.01 -13.34
N LEU A 119 4.62 4.31 -13.54
CA LEU A 119 4.61 5.00 -14.82
C LEU A 119 5.75 6.02 -14.88
N ARG A 120 6.40 6.09 -16.04
CA ARG A 120 7.50 7.04 -16.29
C ARG A 120 7.02 8.48 -16.49
N ASP A 121 5.76 8.64 -16.88
CA ASP A 121 5.22 9.94 -17.22
C ASP A 121 5.11 10.83 -15.98
N LYS A 122 5.62 12.05 -16.09
CA LYS A 122 5.53 13.08 -15.05
C LYS A 122 4.13 13.70 -14.94
N LEU A 123 3.27 13.45 -15.94
CA LEU A 123 1.93 14.04 -16.00
C LEU A 123 0.93 13.05 -16.61
N ILE A 124 0.48 12.10 -15.80
CA ILE A 124 -0.66 11.27 -16.15
C ILE A 124 -1.94 12.09 -15.95
N LEU A 125 -2.68 12.32 -17.03
CA LEU A 125 -4.04 12.86 -16.92
C LEU A 125 -4.95 11.75 -16.39
N PRO A 126 -5.46 11.83 -15.15
CA PRO A 126 -6.29 10.78 -14.56
C PRO A 126 -7.53 10.50 -15.42
N THR A 127 -8.02 11.52 -16.11
CA THR A 127 -9.20 11.49 -16.99
C THR A 127 -8.98 10.79 -18.34
N LYS A 128 -7.77 10.27 -18.60
CA LYS A 128 -7.46 9.53 -19.83
C LYS A 128 -6.98 8.11 -19.57
N LEU A 129 -6.93 7.71 -18.31
CA LEU A 129 -6.43 6.40 -17.94
C LEU A 129 -7.52 5.36 -18.22
N GLN A 130 -7.27 4.46 -19.15
CA GLN A 130 -8.12 3.30 -19.41
C GLN A 130 -7.44 2.08 -18.80
N TRP A 131 -8.21 1.31 -18.03
CA TRP A 131 -7.70 0.17 -17.28
C TRP A 131 -8.58 -1.05 -17.47
N ARG A 132 -7.98 -2.23 -17.32
CA ARG A 132 -8.68 -3.51 -17.27
C ARG A 132 -8.02 -4.47 -16.29
N PHE A 133 -8.85 -5.19 -15.57
CA PHE A 133 -8.46 -6.32 -14.73
C PHE A 133 -8.64 -7.62 -15.51
N VAL A 134 -7.60 -8.44 -15.54
CA VAL A 134 -7.56 -9.64 -16.36
C VAL A 134 -7.31 -10.86 -15.46
N SER A 135 -8.05 -11.94 -15.73
CA SER A 135 -7.84 -13.24 -15.07
C SER A 135 -6.66 -13.99 -15.67
N SER A 136 -6.24 -15.08 -15.02
CA SER A 136 -5.19 -15.97 -15.56
C SER A 136 -5.55 -16.62 -16.89
N ALA A 137 -6.85 -16.72 -17.21
CA ALA A 137 -7.35 -17.22 -18.49
C ALA A 137 -7.41 -16.14 -19.59
N GLY A 138 -6.98 -14.91 -19.30
CA GLY A 138 -7.04 -13.79 -20.24
C GLY A 138 -8.42 -13.15 -20.36
N VAL A 139 -9.37 -13.48 -19.47
CA VAL A 139 -10.72 -12.89 -19.46
C VAL A 139 -10.68 -11.55 -18.76
N VAL A 140 -11.30 -10.53 -19.37
CA VAL A 140 -11.52 -9.22 -18.73
C VAL A 140 -12.61 -9.36 -17.68
N LEU A 141 -12.26 -9.10 -16.43
CA LEU A 141 -13.17 -9.20 -15.28
C LEU A 141 -13.84 -7.87 -14.95
N ALA A 142 -13.11 -6.78 -15.16
CA ALA A 142 -13.61 -5.41 -15.03
C ALA A 142 -12.75 -4.50 -15.91
N GLU A 143 -13.36 -3.47 -16.48
CA GLU A 143 -12.68 -2.45 -17.24
C GLU A 143 -13.34 -1.10 -17.01
N GLY A 144 -12.58 -0.04 -17.24
CA GLY A 144 -13.07 1.30 -17.02
C GLY A 144 -12.16 2.35 -17.63
N SER A 145 -12.64 3.58 -17.51
CA SER A 145 -11.89 4.76 -17.87
C SER A 145 -11.96 5.75 -16.73
N ASN A 146 -10.92 6.59 -16.67
CA ASN A 146 -10.64 7.48 -15.57
C ASN A 146 -10.20 6.75 -14.30
N ILE A 147 -9.44 7.49 -13.50
CA ILE A 147 -9.17 7.22 -12.10
C ILE A 147 -10.25 8.04 -11.42
N THR A 148 -11.37 7.45 -10.99
CA THR A 148 -12.41 8.24 -10.33
C THR A 148 -11.78 8.86 -9.08
N PRO A 149 -11.55 10.19 -9.02
CA PRO A 149 -11.28 10.82 -7.74
C PRO A 149 -12.67 10.97 -7.12
N GLU A 150 -13.10 10.01 -6.32
CA GLU A 150 -14.34 10.23 -5.58
C GLU A 150 -14.11 11.37 -4.59
N ARG A 151 -14.96 12.38 -4.72
CA ARG A 151 -15.05 13.58 -3.90
C ARG A 151 -15.32 13.25 -2.44
#